data_AF-A0A3M2GQ36-F1
#
_entry.id   AF-A0A3M2GQ36-F1
#
_cell.length_a   1.000
_cell.length_b   1.000
_cell.length_c   1.000
_cell.angle_alpha   90.00
_cell.angle_beta   90.00
_cell.angle_gamma   90.00
#
_symmetry.space_group_name_H-M   'P 1'
#
loop_
_entity.id
_entity.type
_entity.pdbx_description
1 polymer ?
#
loop_
_entity_poly.entity_id
_entity_poly.type
_entity_poly.pdbx_seq_one_letter_code
_entity_poly.pdbx_strand_id
1 'polypeptide(L)'
;WDGWWLEGGIEGVNGWGIGPKPSWQDMTDSNDEEDLEDLYNKLAYIIIPTYYKHKDEWVKLMKNSIATIGPYFNTHRMVSEYISKVYKIGLR
;
A
#
# COMPACT_ATOMS: atom_id res chain seq x y z
N TRP A 1 -10.05 2.41 -2.12
CA TRP A 1 -8.98 1.39 -2.31
C TRP A 1 -8.74 1.20 -3.79
N ASP A 2 -7.53 1.43 -4.29
CA ASP A 2 -7.28 1.47 -5.72
C ASP A 2 -5.83 1.10 -6.07
N GLY A 3 -5.64 0.64 -7.32
CA GLY A 3 -4.36 0.51 -8.00
C GLY A 3 -3.25 -0.09 -7.15
N TRP A 4 -2.20 0.68 -6.94
CA TRP A 4 -1.00 0.26 -6.21
C TRP A 4 -1.28 -0.28 -4.80
N TRP A 5 -2.27 0.30 -4.09
CA TRP A 5 -2.59 -0.13 -2.74
C TRP A 5 -3.14 -1.57 -2.71
N LEU A 6 -3.87 -1.99 -3.75
CA LEU A 6 -4.36 -3.38 -3.86
C LEU A 6 -3.23 -4.37 -4.16
N GLU A 7 -2.13 -3.91 -4.77
CA GLU A 7 -1.00 -4.76 -5.16
C GLU A 7 0.01 -4.96 -4.02
N GLY A 8 0.29 -3.91 -3.24
CA GLY A 8 1.38 -3.91 -2.25
C GLY A 8 0.99 -3.45 -0.85
N GLY A 9 -0.20 -2.88 -0.68
CA GLY A 9 -0.69 -2.38 0.60
C GLY A 9 -1.06 -3.52 1.55
N ILE A 10 -0.56 -3.45 2.77
CA ILE A 10 -0.88 -4.35 3.88
C ILE A 10 -1.29 -3.49 5.07
N GLU A 11 -2.59 -3.43 5.29
CA GLU A 11 -3.24 -2.62 6.33
C GLU A 11 -2.57 -2.81 7.70
N GLY A 12 -2.15 -1.71 8.34
CA GLY A 12 -1.49 -1.69 9.64
C GLY A 12 -0.07 -2.24 9.68
N VAL A 13 0.44 -2.80 8.57
CA VAL A 13 1.79 -3.36 8.50
C VAL A 13 2.74 -2.42 7.78
N ASN A 14 2.35 -1.94 6.59
CA ASN A 14 3.17 -1.05 5.76
C ASN A 14 2.48 0.29 5.42
N GLY A 15 1.27 0.50 5.95
CA GLY A 15 0.45 1.70 5.78
C GLY A 15 -1.00 1.41 6.11
N TRP A 16 -1.88 2.33 5.71
CA TRP A 16 -3.32 2.18 5.83
C TRP A 16 -3.99 2.66 4.55
N GLY A 17 -4.94 1.88 4.04
CA GLY A 17 -5.85 2.31 2.99
C GLY A 17 -6.88 3.27 3.55
N ILE A 18 -7.48 4.09 2.71
CA ILE A 18 -8.60 4.96 3.08
C ILE A 18 -9.87 4.41 2.42
N GLY A 19 -10.96 4.48 3.18
CA GLY A 19 -12.27 4.00 2.80
C GLY A 19 -12.53 2.53 3.17
N PRO A 20 -13.78 2.07 3.02
CA PRO A 20 -14.14 0.67 3.19
C PRO A 20 -13.40 -0.20 2.18
N LYS A 21 -12.92 -1.36 2.62
CA LYS A 21 -12.28 -2.33 1.72
C LYS A 21 -13.33 -2.83 0.72
N PRO A 22 -13.15 -2.61 -0.60
CA PRO A 22 -14.10 -3.07 -1.59
C PRO A 22 -14.16 -4.59 -1.59
N SER A 23 -15.33 -5.14 -1.86
CA SER A 23 -15.49 -6.57 -2.06
C SER A 23 -15.05 -6.93 -3.48
N TRP A 24 -14.64 -8.18 -3.71
CA TRP A 24 -14.33 -8.65 -5.06
C TRP A 24 -15.56 -8.65 -5.99
N GLN A 25 -16.77 -8.59 -5.42
CA GLN A 25 -18.03 -8.58 -6.15
C GLN A 25 -18.50 -7.16 -6.48
N ASP A 26 -18.07 -6.17 -5.70
CA ASP A 26 -18.37 -4.75 -5.87
C ASP A 26 -17.08 -3.94 -5.67
N MET A 27 -16.41 -3.67 -6.78
CA MET A 27 -15.27 -2.74 -6.88
C MET A 27 -15.73 -1.32 -7.21
N THR A 28 -16.97 -0.97 -6.88
CA THR A 28 -17.42 0.41 -6.98
C THR A 28 -16.62 1.25 -6.00
N ASP A 29 -16.23 2.44 -6.43
CA ASP A 29 -15.57 3.40 -5.56
C ASP A 29 -16.47 3.70 -4.34
N SER A 30 -15.86 3.81 -3.17
CA SER A 30 -16.52 4.36 -2.00
C SER A 30 -16.94 5.80 -2.27
N ASN A 31 -17.99 6.25 -1.58
CA ASN A 31 -18.37 7.65 -1.67
C ASN A 31 -17.41 8.52 -0.83
N ASP A 32 -17.32 9.80 -1.21
CA ASP A 32 -16.41 10.76 -0.56
C ASP A 32 -16.68 10.91 0.95
N GLU A 33 -17.92 10.73 1.40
CA GLU A 33 -18.30 10.88 2.82
C GLU A 33 -17.72 9.74 3.67
N GLU A 34 -17.79 8.49 3.19
CA GLU A 34 -17.24 7.31 3.85
C GLU A 34 -15.71 7.36 3.91
N ASP A 35 -15.07 7.77 2.82
CA ASP A 35 -13.61 7.95 2.77
C ASP A 35 -13.15 9.02 3.76
N LEU A 36 -13.90 10.12 3.85
CA LEU A 36 -13.61 11.21 4.77
C LEU A 36 -13.76 10.75 6.24
N GLU A 37 -14.83 10.04 6.56
CA GLU A 37 -15.07 9.51 7.90
C GLU A 37 -13.97 8.53 8.32
N ASP A 38 -13.61 7.58 7.46
CA ASP A 38 -12.55 6.61 7.72
C ASP A 38 -11.18 7.28 7.87
N LEU A 39 -10.87 8.28 7.03
CA LEU A 39 -9.65 9.07 7.16
C LEU A 39 -9.55 9.77 8.52
N TYR A 40 -10.60 10.48 8.93
CA TYR A 40 -10.59 11.17 10.23
C TYR A 40 -10.47 10.20 11.39
N ASN A 41 -11.19 9.07 11.33
CA ASN A 41 -11.11 8.04 12.36
C ASN A 41 -9.71 7.44 12.46
N LYS A 42 -9.09 7.07 11.33
CA LYS A 42 -7.71 6.55 11.30
C LYS A 42 -6.72 7.58 11.80
N LEU A 43 -6.83 8.84 11.40
CA LEU A 43 -5.97 9.90 11.91
C LEU A 43 -6.10 10.06 13.42
N ALA A 44 -7.32 10.25 13.91
CA ALA A 44 -7.58 10.56 15.32
C ALA A 44 -7.22 9.41 16.26
N TYR A 45 -7.58 8.18 15.89
CA TYR A 45 -7.51 7.04 16.81
C TYR A 45 -6.34 6.09 16.56
N ILE A 46 -5.71 6.12 15.37
CA ILE A 46 -4.65 5.19 15.01
C ILE A 46 -3.35 5.93 14.70
N ILE A 47 -3.32 6.75 13.65
CA ILE A 47 -2.08 7.29 13.08
C ILE A 47 -1.45 8.32 14.02
N ILE A 48 -2.20 9.33 14.45
CA ILE A 48 -1.67 10.39 15.33
C ILE A 48 -1.22 9.81 16.68
N PRO A 49 -2.02 8.98 17.38
CA PRO A 49 -1.56 8.33 18.61
C PRO A 49 -0.32 7.46 18.40
N THR A 50 -0.26 6.67 17.34
CA THR A 50 0.90 5.81 17.04
C THR A 50 2.15 6.65 16.83
N TYR A 51 2.05 7.70 16.02
CA TYR A 51 3.18 8.59 15.72
C TYR A 51 3.75 9.27 16.97
N TYR A 52 2.90 9.85 17.82
CA TYR A 52 3.36 10.63 18.97
C TYR A 52 3.65 9.80 20.23
N LYS A 53 2.94 8.68 20.44
CA LYS A 53 3.00 7.91 21.70
C LYS A 53 3.68 6.56 21.55
N HIS A 54 3.79 6.02 20.33
CA HIS A 54 4.27 4.66 20.08
C HIS A 54 5.40 4.64 19.03
N LYS A 55 6.51 5.32 19.35
CA LYS A 55 7.66 5.49 18.45
C LYS A 55 8.20 4.17 17.89
N ASP A 56 8.30 3.13 18.71
CA ASP A 56 8.83 1.83 18.26
C ASP A 56 7.92 1.16 17.22
N GLU A 57 6.60 1.25 17.41
CA GLU A 57 5.62 0.77 16.42
C GLU A 57 5.66 1.61 15.14
N TRP A 58 5.84 2.93 15.26
CA TRP A 58 6.04 3.78 14.08
C TRP A 58 7.32 3.40 13.30
N VAL A 59 8.43 3.14 13.99
CA VAL A 59 9.67 2.68 13.37
C VAL A 59 9.49 1.31 12.72
N LYS A 60 8.74 0.40 13.36
CA LYS A 60 8.41 -0.90 12.79
C LYS A 60 7.58 -0.76 11.51
N LEU A 61 6.56 0.10 11.50
CA LEU A 61 5.77 0.43 10.32
C LEU A 61 6.66 0.94 9.17
N MET A 62 7.56 1.89 9.46
CA MET A 62 8.51 2.41 8.45
C MET A 62 9.40 1.31 7.88
N LYS A 63 9.97 0.45 8.74
CA LYS A 63 10.83 -0.67 8.32
C LYS A 63 10.05 -1.67 7.47
N ASN A 64 8.84 -2.02 7.88
CA ASN A 64 7.97 -2.91 7.13
C ASN A 64 7.64 -2.33 5.76
N SER A 65 7.32 -1.03 5.68
CA SER A 65 7.05 -0.36 4.41
C SER A 65 8.22 -0.49 3.43
N ILE A 66 9.44 -0.26 3.89
CA ILE A 66 10.65 -0.46 3.08
C ILE A 66 10.81 -1.93 2.67
N ALA A 67 10.67 -2.85 3.62
CA ALA A 67 10.93 -4.28 3.43
C ALA A 67 9.91 -4.96 2.51
N THR A 68 8.64 -4.57 2.55
CA THR A 68 7.59 -5.19 1.73
C THR A 68 7.51 -4.59 0.33
N ILE A 69 7.80 -3.29 0.19
CA ILE A 69 7.66 -2.60 -1.10
C ILE A 69 8.94 -2.69 -1.93
N GLY A 70 10.10 -2.37 -1.34
CA GLY A 70 11.36 -2.19 -2.06
C GLY A 70 11.79 -3.38 -2.94
N PRO A 71 11.75 -4.63 -2.44
CA PRO A 71 12.21 -5.79 -3.22
C PRO A 71 11.35 -6.09 -4.46
N TYR A 72 10.07 -5.75 -4.44
CA TYR A 72 9.12 -6.15 -5.49
C TYR A 72 8.72 -4.98 -6.40
N PHE A 73 8.53 -3.78 -5.87
CA PHE A 73 8.07 -2.62 -6.64
C PHE A 73 9.26 -1.73 -7.03
N ASN A 74 10.12 -2.26 -7.90
CA ASN A 74 11.24 -1.52 -8.46
C ASN A 74 11.31 -1.65 -9.98
N THR A 75 11.90 -0.63 -10.60
CA THR A 75 12.01 -0.54 -12.06
C THR A 75 12.97 -1.58 -12.64
N HIS A 76 13.96 -2.03 -11.87
CA HIS A 76 14.88 -3.08 -12.31
C HIS A 76 14.13 -4.39 -12.61
N ARG A 77 13.27 -4.85 -11.69
CA ARG A 77 12.39 -6.00 -11.92
C ARG A 77 11.45 -5.74 -13.09
N MET A 78 10.76 -4.60 -13.11
CA MET A 78 9.81 -4.27 -14.18
C MET A 78 10.48 -4.35 -15.56
N VAL A 79 11.60 -3.67 -15.76
CA VAL A 79 12.31 -3.67 -17.06
C VAL A 79 12.83 -5.05 -17.41
N SER A 80 13.37 -5.81 -16.44
CA SER A 80 13.80 -7.20 -16.66
C SER A 80 12.64 -8.10 -17.12
N GLU A 81 11.46 -7.94 -16.54
CA GLU A 81 10.26 -8.65 -16.96
C GLU A 81 9.79 -8.24 -18.36
N TYR A 82 9.84 -6.95 -18.70
CA TYR A 82 9.52 -6.50 -20.06
C TYR A 82 10.50 -7.07 -21.10
N ILE A 83 11.81 -7.04 -20.83
CA ILE A 83 12.83 -7.58 -21.73
C ILE A 83 12.62 -9.08 -21.95
N SER A 84 12.43 -9.85 -20.88
CA SER A 84 12.33 -11.31 -20.94
C SER A 84 10.98 -11.80 -21.47
N LYS A 85 9.86 -11.19 -21.06
CA LYS A 85 8.51 -11.69 -21.35
C LYS A 85 7.90 -11.05 -22.60
N VAL A 86 8.16 -9.76 -22.83
CA VAL A 86 7.51 -9.00 -23.91
C VAL A 86 8.45 -8.90 -25.12
N TYR A 87 9.63 -8.31 -24.93
CA TYR A 87 10.55 -8.06 -26.04
C TYR A 87 11.35 -9.30 -26.46
N LYS A 88 11.46 -10.31 -25.59
CA LYS A 88 12.21 -11.57 -25.82
C LYS A 88 13.61 -11.34 -26.40
N ILE A 89 14.24 -10.23 -26.01
CA ILE A 89 15.64 -9.98 -26.34
C ILE A 89 16.44 -10.89 -25.42
N GLY A 90 16.72 -12.10 -25.90
CA GLY A 90 17.64 -12.99 -25.22
C GLY A 90 19.00 -12.30 -25.09
N LEU A 91 19.60 -12.40 -23.90
CA LEU A 91 21.05 -12.25 -23.76
C LEU A 91 21.66 -13.31 -24.68
N ARG A 92 22.06 -12.89 -25.87
CA ARG A 92 22.77 -13.71 -26.84
C ARG A 92 24.24 -13.78 -26.45
#